data_AF-A0A7X9B8G7-F1
#
_entry.id   AF-A0A7X9B8G7-F1
#
_cell.length_a   1.000
_cell.length_b   1.000
_cell.length_c   1.000
_cell.angle_alpha   90.00
_cell.angle_beta   90.00
_cell.angle_gamma   90.00
#
_symmetry.space_group_name_H-M   'P 1'
#
loop_
_entity.id
_entity.type
_entity.pdbx_description
1 polymer ?
#
loop_
_entity_poly.entity_id
_entity_poly.type
_entity_poly.pdbx_seq_one_letter_code
_entity_poly.pdbx_strand_id
1 'polypeptide(L)'
;MPNVNELLVIAIEETIHLNQGEIFLLRDLFKGYEWNRISRSERLLLGTLFLNYVNNTEGQIRAIEKTSSGQQKYRAEIKDKVGKQNDE
;
A
#
# COMPACT_ATOMS: atom_id res chain seq x y z
N MET A 1 -8.84 13.19 14.00
CA MET A 1 -8.69 11.97 13.19
C MET A 1 -8.17 12.43 11.85
N PRO A 2 -7.10 11.85 11.29
CA PRO A 2 -6.62 12.26 9.98
C PRO A 2 -7.73 12.05 8.95
N ASN A 3 -7.83 12.96 7.99
CA ASN A 3 -8.80 12.82 6.90
C ASN A 3 -8.36 11.72 5.92
N VAL A 4 -9.24 11.28 5.02
CA VAL A 4 -8.96 10.16 4.12
C VAL A 4 -7.80 10.43 3.15
N ASN A 5 -7.56 11.69 2.77
CA ASN A 5 -6.42 12.03 1.90
C ASN A 5 -5.09 11.94 2.67
N GLU A 6 -5.06 12.33 3.95
CA GLU A 6 -3.90 12.13 4.82
C GLU A 6 -3.61 10.63 5.01
N LEU A 7 -4.64 9.82 5.19
CA LEU A 7 -4.49 8.35 5.25
C LEU A 7 -3.94 7.76 3.94
N LEU A 8 -4.31 8.33 2.79
CA LEU A 8 -3.76 7.91 1.49
C LEU A 8 -2.26 8.21 1.40
N VAL A 9 -1.84 9.41 1.80
CA VAL A 9 -0.43 9.80 1.82
C VAL A 9 0.37 8.87 2.72
N ILE A 10 -0.11 8.62 3.94
CA ILE A 10 0.52 7.68 4.89
C ILE A 10 0.64 6.29 4.26
N ALA A 11 -0.42 5.76 3.65
CA ALA A 11 -0.37 4.45 3.00
C ALA A 11 0.69 4.41 1.88
N ILE A 12 0.78 5.45 1.05
CA ILE A 12 1.77 5.51 -0.03
C ILE A 12 3.18 5.55 0.55
N GLU A 13 3.43 6.37 1.57
CA GLU A 13 4.74 6.47 2.23
C GLU A 13 5.15 5.14 2.87
N GLU A 14 4.24 4.44 3.55
CA GLU A 14 4.53 3.15 4.17
C GLU A 14 4.93 2.07 3.14
N THR A 15 4.51 2.19 1.88
CA THR A 15 4.93 1.22 0.85
C THR A 15 6.44 1.20 0.59
N ILE A 16 7.18 2.26 0.96
CA ILE A 16 8.66 2.31 0.80
C ILE A 16 9.37 1.34 1.75
N HIS A 17 8.70 0.88 2.80
CA HIS A 17 9.22 -0.04 3.80
C HIS A 17 8.95 -1.51 3.47
N LEU A 18 8.18 -1.79 2.41
CA LEU A 18 7.91 -3.15 1.96
C LEU A 18 9.15 -3.77 1.30
N ASN A 19 9.19 -5.09 1.27
CA ASN A 19 10.23 -5.84 0.58
C ASN A 19 9.83 -6.16 -0.86
N GLN A 20 10.82 -6.37 -1.72
CA GLN A 20 10.56 -6.78 -3.10
C GLN A 20 9.79 -8.11 -3.15
N GLY A 21 8.69 -8.13 -3.92
CA GLY A 21 7.80 -9.27 -4.05
C GLY A 21 6.80 -9.47 -2.91
N GLU A 22 6.84 -8.63 -1.87
CA GLU A 22 5.94 -8.73 -0.71
C GLU A 22 4.47 -8.53 -1.13
N ILE A 23 3.60 -9.42 -0.65
CA ILE A 23 2.15 -9.35 -0.89
C ILE A 23 1.49 -8.79 0.35
N PHE A 24 0.68 -7.74 0.19
CA PHE A 24 0.05 -7.04 1.30
C PHE A 24 -1.39 -6.63 0.98
N LEU A 25 -2.15 -6.34 2.05
CA LEU A 25 -3.41 -5.62 2.02
C LEU A 25 -3.18 -4.20 2.52
N LEU A 26 -4.02 -3.26 2.08
CA LEU A 26 -3.93 -1.86 2.51
C LEU A 26 -3.91 -1.68 4.03
N ARG A 27 -4.60 -2.53 4.79
CA ARG A 27 -4.63 -2.47 6.25
C ARG A 27 -3.29 -2.80 6.90
N ASP A 28 -2.43 -3.56 6.20
CA ASP A 28 -1.16 -4.04 6.72
C ASP A 28 -0.13 -2.90 6.76
N LEU A 29 -0.39 -1.81 6.02
CA LEU A 29 0.37 -0.54 6.06
C LEU A 29 0.05 0.33 7.27
N PHE A 30 -0.84 -0.12 8.16
CA PHE A 30 -1.25 0.63 9.34
C PHE A 30 -1.08 -0.21 10.59
N LYS A 31 -0.85 0.45 11.72
CA LYS A 31 -0.96 -0.22 13.01
C LYS A 31 -2.40 -0.68 13.21
N GLY A 32 -2.59 -1.91 13.70
CA GLY A 32 -3.92 -2.50 13.83
C GLY A 32 -4.91 -1.66 14.64
N TYR A 33 -4.46 -1.01 15.72
CA TYR A 33 -5.33 -0.13 16.52
C TYR A 33 -5.71 1.17 15.81
N GLU A 34 -4.88 1.69 14.90
CA GLU A 34 -5.15 2.89 14.10
C GLU A 34 -6.15 2.54 13.01
N TRP A 35 -5.89 1.45 12.29
CA TRP A 35 -6.82 0.92 11.30
C TRP A 35 -8.20 0.65 11.89
N ASN A 36 -8.26 0.04 13.09
CA ASN A 36 -9.51 -0.31 13.75
C ASN A 36 -10.34 0.90 14.20
N ARG A 37 -9.74 2.09 14.36
CA ARG A 37 -10.46 3.31 14.71
C ARG A 37 -11.13 3.96 13.49
N ILE A 38 -10.56 3.83 12.29
CA ILE A 38 -11.11 4.42 11.05
C ILE A 38 -12.50 3.84 10.77
N SER A 39 -13.48 4.66 10.38
CA SER A 39 -14.83 4.15 10.09
C SER A 39 -14.86 3.22 8.86
N ARG A 40 -15.87 2.35 8.76
CA ARG A 40 -16.00 1.42 7.62
C ARG A 40 -16.09 2.17 6.28
N SER A 41 -16.83 3.27 6.23
CA SER A 41 -16.98 4.10 5.03
C SER A 41 -15.67 4.73 4.58
N GLU A 42 -14.87 5.25 5.53
CA GLU A 42 -13.56 5.81 5.24
C GLU A 42 -12.57 4.74 4.74
N ARG A 43 -12.57 3.54 5.33
CA ARG A 43 -11.74 2.42 4.85
C ARG A 43 -12.10 2.00 3.42
N LEU A 44 -13.38 2.00 3.07
CA LEU A 44 -13.83 1.70 1.70
C LEU A 44 -13.38 2.77 0.72
N LEU A 45 -13.55 4.05 1.08
CA LEU A 45 -13.10 5.17 0.25
C LEU A 45 -11.58 5.15 0.06
N LEU A 46 -10.84 4.96 1.16
CA LEU A 46 -9.37 4.83 1.14
C LEU A 46 -8.92 3.68 0.23
N GLY A 47 -9.59 2.53 0.30
CA GLY A 47 -9.33 1.39 -0.58
C GLY A 47 -9.49 1.72 -2.06
N THR A 48 -10.56 2.44 -2.42
CA THR A 48 -10.80 2.90 -3.80
C THR A 48 -9.73 3.90 -4.24
N LEU A 49 -9.40 4.88 -3.40
CA LEU A 49 -8.38 5.89 -3.72
C LEU A 49 -7.00 5.27 -3.90
N PHE A 50 -6.61 4.35 -3.03
CA PHE A 50 -5.32 3.66 -3.12
C PHE A 50 -5.24 2.78 -4.38
N LEU A 51 -6.30 2.04 -4.69
CA LEU A 51 -6.36 1.27 -5.95
C LEU A 51 -6.26 2.18 -7.18
N ASN A 52 -6.95 3.32 -7.16
CA ASN A 52 -6.87 4.30 -8.24
C ASN A 52 -5.44 4.85 -8.38
N TYR A 53 -4.78 5.18 -7.27
CA TYR A 53 -3.38 5.62 -7.27
C TYR A 53 -2.46 4.58 -7.90
N VAL A 54 -2.56 3.32 -7.48
CA VAL A 54 -1.76 2.19 -8.01
C VAL A 54 -1.99 1.98 -9.51
N ASN A 55 -3.24 2.10 -9.98
CA ASN A 55 -3.56 1.86 -11.39
C ASN A 55 -3.17 3.02 -12.33
N ASN A 56 -3.06 4.25 -11.82
CA ASN A 56 -2.76 5.44 -12.64
C ASN A 56 -1.33 5.94 -12.49
N THR A 57 -0.55 5.37 -11.57
CA THR A 57 0.83 5.78 -11.33
C THR A 57 1.74 4.61 -11.69
N GLU A 58 2.68 4.83 -12.61
CA GLU A 58 3.79 3.89 -12.80
C GLU A 58 4.62 3.89 -11.52
N GLY A 59 4.51 2.80 -10.75
CA GLY A 59 5.05 2.73 -9.40
C GLY A 59 5.56 1.35 -9.04
N GLN A 60 6.01 1.23 -7.79
CA GLN A 60 6.59 0.00 -7.23
C GLN A 60 5.52 -0.93 -6.64
N ILE A 61 4.25 -0.71 -6.96
CA ILE A 61 3.13 -1.45 -6.41
C ILE A 61 2.24 -1.88 -7.56
N ARG A 62 1.84 -3.15 -7.55
CA ARG A 62 0.94 -3.72 -8.55
C ARG A 62 -0.28 -4.32 -7.86
N ALA A 63 -1.47 -3.99 -8.36
CA ALA A 63 -2.69 -4.68 -7.96
C ALA A 63 -2.72 -6.10 -8.55
N ILE A 64 -3.00 -7.09 -7.71
CA ILE A 64 -3.09 -8.51 -8.11
C ILE A 64 -4.53 -9.04 -7.89
N GLU A 65 -4.72 -10.30 -7.51
CA GLU A 65 -6.04 -10.82 -7.20
C GLU A 65 -6.67 -10.21 -5.92
N LYS A 66 -7.99 -10.37 -5.80
CA LYS A 66 -8.71 -10.07 -4.56
C LYS A 66 -8.71 -11.29 -3.63
N THR A 67 -8.85 -11.06 -2.33
CA THR A 67 -9.16 -12.11 -1.37
C THR A 67 -10.56 -12.69 -1.62
N SER A 68 -10.86 -13.87 -1.06
CA SER A 68 -12.21 -14.45 -1.07
C SER A 68 -13.26 -13.53 -0.44
N SER A 69 -12.84 -12.66 0.49
CA SER A 69 -13.68 -11.62 1.10
C SER A 69 -13.77 -10.32 0.28
N GLY A 70 -13.19 -10.27 -0.92
CA GLY A 70 -13.29 -9.14 -1.84
C GLY A 70 -12.32 -7.98 -1.58
N GLN A 71 -11.35 -8.15 -0.68
CA GLN A 71 -10.31 -7.14 -0.44
C GLN A 71 -9.24 -7.20 -1.51
N GLN A 72 -8.77 -6.06 -2.01
CA GLN A 72 -7.71 -6.00 -3.00
C GLN A 72 -6.35 -6.35 -2.38
N LYS A 73 -5.62 -7.30 -2.95
CA LYS A 73 -4.20 -7.53 -2.64
C LYS A 73 -3.31 -6.76 -3.60
N TYR A 74 -2.12 -6.45 -3.11
CA TYR A 74 -1.08 -5.78 -3.87
C TYR A 74 0.22 -6.55 -3.73
N ARG A 75 1.11 -6.39 -4.71
CA ARG A 75 2.48 -6.86 -4.67
C ARG A 75 3.42 -5.68 -4.79
N ALA A 76 4.42 -5.62 -3.92
CA ALA A 76 5.55 -4.72 -4.06
C ALA A 76 6.46 -5.21 -5.21
N GLU A 77 6.63 -4.38 -6.22
CA GLU A 77 7.55 -4.51 -7.35
C GLU A 77 8.62 -3.40 -7.27
N ILE A 78 9.23 -3.27 -6.08
CA ILE A 78 10.40 -2.43 -5.80
C ILE A 78 11.53 -2.89 -6.70
N LYS A 79 11.95 -2.01 -7.62
CA LYS A 79 13.17 -2.26 -8.39
C LYS A 79 14.30 -2.34 -7.39
N ASP A 80 14.93 -3.51 -7.27
CA ASP A 80 16.12 -3.69 -6.45
C ASP A 80 17.07 -2.52 -6.70
N LYS A 81 17.67 -1.98 -5.64
CA LYS A 81 18.85 -1.15 -5.75
C LYS A 81 19.98 -2.02 -6.33
N VAL A 82 19.94 -2.29 -7.63
CA VAL A 82 21.06 -2.83 -8.38
C VAL A 82 22.14 -1.76 -8.33
N GLY A 83 23.16 -1.97 -7.49
CA GLY A 83 24.39 -1.18 -7.48
C GLY A 83 24.80 -0.54 -6.15
N LYS A 84 25.10 -1.35 -5.12
CA LYS A 84 26.33 -1.12 -4.34
C LYS A 84 27.27 -2.29 -4.58
N GLN A 85 27.95 -2.21 -5.71
CA GLN A 85 29.23 -2.83 -6.07
C GLN A 85 30.07 -1.61 -6.52
N ASN A 86 31.27 -1.32 -6.05
CA ASN A 86 32.34 -2.12 -5.46
C ASN A 86 33.19 -1.26 -4.51
N ASP A 87 34.07 -1.95 -3.79
CA ASP A 87 35.22 -1.46 -3.02
C ASP A 87 36.02 -0.33 -3.69
N GLU A 88 36.42 0.65 -2.87
CA GLU A 88 37.80 1.15 -2.72
C GLU A 88 38.01 1.58 -1.26
#